data_AF-A0A2S9G2S4-F1
#
_entry.id   AF-A0A2S9G2S4-F1
#
_cell.length_a   1.000
_cell.length_b   1.000
_cell.length_c   1.000
_cell.angle_alpha   90.00
_cell.angle_beta   90.00
_cell.angle_gamma   90.00
#
_symmetry.space_group_name_H-M   'P 1'
#
loop_
_entity.id
_entity.type
_entity.pdbx_description
1 polymer ?
#
loop_
_entity_poly.entity_id
_entity_poly.type
_entity_poly.pdbx_seq_one_letter_code
_entity_poly.pdbx_strand_id
1 'polypeptide(L)'
;RYTDPYNKEAMCAKENEAYWMGPRPNEHGPADPGGVDLYVGGGEHAVLHLLYSRFWHKVLYDLGHVSSREPYRRLVNQGYIQAFA
;
A
#
# COMPACT_ATOMS: atom_id res chain seq x y z
N ARG A 1 -6.08 -3.25 6.84
CA ARG A 1 -6.96 -2.88 7.97
C ARG A 1 -7.96 -1.79 7.61
N TYR A 2 -7.54 -0.65 7.05
CA TYR A 2 -8.48 0.37 6.58
C TYR A 2 -9.49 -0.14 5.55
N THR A 3 -9.08 -1.11 4.73
CA THR A 3 -9.91 -1.81 3.74
C THR A 3 -11.07 -2.61 4.35
N ASP A 4 -10.97 -3.00 5.61
CA ASP A 4 -11.99 -3.79 6.33
C ASP A 4 -11.83 -3.60 7.86
N PRO A 5 -12.29 -2.46 8.40
CA PRO A 5 -11.93 -2.02 9.75
C PRO A 5 -12.72 -2.70 10.87
N TYR A 6 -13.82 -3.39 10.55
CA TYR A 6 -14.73 -3.99 11.54
C TYR A 6 -14.67 -5.50 11.61
N ASN A 7 -13.95 -6.15 10.68
CA ASN A 7 -13.74 -7.58 10.70
C ASN A 7 -12.89 -7.98 11.92
N LYS A 8 -13.40 -8.92 12.72
CA LYS A 8 -12.74 -9.42 13.94
C LYS A 8 -12.14 -10.81 13.76
N GLU A 9 -12.52 -11.50 12.68
CA GLU A 9 -12.14 -12.89 12.42
C GLU A 9 -10.86 -12.99 11.57
N ALA A 10 -10.57 -11.96 10.78
CA ALA A 10 -9.42 -11.91 9.89
C ALA A 10 -8.82 -10.50 9.78
N MET A 11 -7.65 -10.41 9.13
CA MET A 11 -6.99 -9.14 8.83
C MET A 11 -7.88 -8.24 7.94
N CYS A 12 -8.48 -8.84 6.91
CA CYS A 12 -9.37 -8.22 5.91
C CYS A 12 -10.08 -9.33 5.11
N ALA A 13 -11.33 -9.14 4.71
CA ALA A 13 -11.98 -9.95 3.68
C ALA A 13 -11.23 -9.83 2.34
N LYS A 14 -11.11 -10.93 1.60
CA LYS A 14 -10.34 -10.99 0.34
C LYS A 14 -10.92 -10.07 -0.72
N GLU A 15 -12.25 -9.97 -0.76
CA GLU A 15 -13.00 -9.16 -1.72
C GLU A 15 -12.74 -7.67 -1.46
N ASN A 16 -12.73 -7.25 -0.19
CA ASN A 16 -12.43 -5.88 0.20
C ASN A 16 -10.96 -5.53 -0.09
N GLU A 17 -10.03 -6.45 0.17
CA GLU A 17 -8.61 -6.25 -0.17
C GLU A 17 -8.44 -6.08 -1.69
N ALA A 18 -8.97 -7.00 -2.49
CA ALA A 18 -8.84 -6.98 -3.94
C ALA A 18 -9.51 -5.74 -4.56
N TYR A 19 -10.65 -5.31 -4.03
CA TYR A 19 -11.33 -4.10 -4.49
C TYR A 19 -10.48 -2.84 -4.30
N TRP A 20 -9.91 -2.66 -3.11
CA TRP A 20 -9.17 -1.44 -2.79
C TRP A 20 -7.71 -1.47 -3.26
N MET A 21 -7.07 -2.63 -3.21
CA MET A 21 -5.61 -2.77 -3.35
C MET A 21 -5.23 -3.67 -4.53
N GLY A 22 -6.16 -4.38 -5.15
CA GLY A 22 -5.83 -5.32 -6.21
C GLY A 22 -5.21 -4.66 -7.45
N PRO A 23 -4.42 -5.41 -8.23
CA PRO A 23 -3.90 -4.93 -9.50
C PRO A 23 -5.04 -4.67 -10.50
N ARG A 24 -4.90 -3.62 -11.31
CA ARG A 24 -5.84 -3.17 -12.35
C ARG A 24 -5.12 -3.15 -13.71
N PRO A 25 -4.87 -4.32 -14.31
CA PRO A 25 -4.05 -4.41 -15.52
C PRO A 25 -4.66 -3.68 -16.73
N ASN A 26 -5.98 -3.55 -16.77
CA ASN A 26 -6.68 -2.79 -17.82
C ASN A 26 -6.43 -1.27 -17.71
N GLU A 27 -6.10 -0.76 -16.53
CA GLU A 27 -5.88 0.67 -16.27
C GLU A 27 -4.38 1.02 -16.21
N HIS A 28 -3.54 0.11 -15.70
CA HIS A 28 -2.15 0.37 -15.36
C HIS A 28 -1.15 -0.58 -16.05
N GLY A 29 -1.64 -1.42 -16.97
CA GLY A 29 -0.85 -2.35 -17.75
C GLY A 29 -0.59 -3.69 -17.06
N PRO A 30 -0.06 -4.68 -17.80
CA PRO A 30 0.06 -6.07 -17.33
C PRO A 30 1.01 -6.25 -16.15
N ALA A 31 1.84 -5.25 -15.85
CA ALA A 31 2.80 -5.27 -14.75
C ALA A 31 2.33 -4.49 -13.51
N ASP A 32 1.05 -4.09 -13.44
CA ASP A 32 0.51 -3.37 -12.29
C ASP A 32 0.73 -4.18 -11.00
N PRO A 33 1.51 -3.68 -10.02
CA PRO A 33 1.70 -4.39 -8.76
C PRO A 33 0.47 -4.33 -7.84
N GLY A 34 -0.52 -3.48 -8.12
CA GLY A 34 -1.58 -3.13 -7.18
C GLY A 34 -1.07 -2.19 -6.07
N GLY A 35 -1.75 -2.21 -4.93
CA GLY A 35 -1.48 -1.39 -3.77
C GLY A 35 -2.27 -0.08 -3.75
N VAL A 36 -1.98 0.78 -2.77
CA VAL A 36 -2.57 2.12 -2.70
C VAL A 36 -2.18 2.91 -3.95
N ASP A 37 -3.16 3.50 -4.64
CA ASP A 37 -2.94 4.21 -5.91
C ASP A 37 -1.93 5.37 -5.79
N LEU A 38 -1.95 6.06 -4.65
CA LEU A 38 -1.05 7.15 -4.29
C LEU A 38 -0.87 7.20 -2.77
N TYR A 39 0.36 7.00 -2.32
CA TYR A 39 0.77 7.25 -0.93
C TYR A 39 1.55 8.56 -0.86
N VAL A 40 1.17 9.44 0.08
CA VAL A 40 1.83 10.73 0.31
C VAL A 40 2.40 10.73 1.73
N GLY A 41 3.70 10.98 1.86
CA GLY A 41 4.38 10.97 3.16
C GLY A 41 5.79 11.55 3.09
N GLY A 42 6.31 12.10 4.18
CA GLY A 42 7.60 12.78 4.14
C GLY A 42 8.78 11.81 3.89
N GLY A 43 9.83 12.33 3.23
CA GLY A 43 11.00 11.55 2.84
C GLY A 43 11.79 10.97 4.02
N GLU A 44 11.59 11.48 5.23
CA GLU A 44 12.17 10.95 6.47
C GLU A 44 11.79 9.47 6.74
N HIS A 45 10.73 8.97 6.11
CA HIS A 45 10.24 7.60 6.26
C HIS A 45 10.83 6.59 5.26
N ALA A 46 11.77 7.01 4.40
CA ALA A 46 12.28 6.21 3.27
C ALA A 46 12.91 4.86 3.64
N VAL A 47 13.74 4.80 4.68
CA VAL A 47 14.52 3.59 5.02
C VAL A 47 13.90 2.74 6.13
N LEU A 48 12.95 3.29 6.89
CA LEU A 48 12.25 2.59 7.97
C LEU A 48 10.85 2.19 7.52
N HIS A 49 9.85 3.02 7.80
CA HIS A 49 8.43 2.72 7.56
C HIS A 49 8.15 2.21 6.14
N LEU A 50 8.71 2.86 5.11
CA LEU A 50 8.49 2.44 3.73
C LEU A 50 9.13 1.09 3.43
N LEU A 51 10.31 0.80 4.01
CA LEU A 51 10.97 -0.50 3.86
C LEU A 51 10.22 -1.60 4.63
N TYR A 52 9.82 -1.34 5.88
CA TYR A 52 9.04 -2.28 6.69
C TYR A 52 7.69 -2.60 6.07
N SER A 53 7.01 -1.58 5.53
CA SER A 53 5.74 -1.76 4.82
C SER A 53 5.93 -2.68 3.61
N ARG A 54 6.98 -2.49 2.81
CA ARG A 54 7.29 -3.41 1.68
C ARG A 54 7.64 -4.82 2.14
N PHE A 55 8.44 -4.96 3.19
CA PHE A 55 8.83 -6.26 3.72
C PHE A 55 7.60 -7.06 4.18
N TRP A 56 6.80 -6.50 5.08
CA TRP A 56 5.61 -7.19 5.60
C TRP A 56 4.55 -7.42 4.52
N HIS A 57 4.38 -6.50 3.57
CA HIS A 57 3.46 -6.69 2.47
C HIS A 57 3.85 -7.87 1.58
N LYS A 58 5.16 -8.07 1.33
CA LYS A 58 5.65 -9.24 0.59
C LYS A 58 5.44 -10.54 1.35
N VAL A 59 5.69 -10.55 2.66
CA VAL A 59 5.35 -11.71 3.51
C VAL A 59 3.86 -12.05 3.40
N LEU A 60 2.98 -11.06 3.48
CA LEU A 60 1.53 -11.28 3.35
C LEU A 60 1.12 -11.72 1.94
N TYR A 61 1.80 -11.23 0.90
CA TYR A 61 1.58 -11.64 -0.48
C TYR A 61 1.98 -13.10 -0.70
N ASP A 62 3.15 -13.51 -0.21
CA ASP A 62 3.65 -14.88 -0.30
C ASP A 62 2.76 -15.87 0.47
N LEU A 63 2.15 -15.43 1.57
CA LEU A 63 1.15 -16.18 2.34
C LEU A 63 -0.26 -16.18 1.70
N GLY A 64 -0.48 -15.42 0.62
CA GLY A 64 -1.78 -15.33 -0.07
C GLY A 64 -2.85 -14.52 0.66
N HIS A 65 -2.46 -13.64 1.59
CA HIS A 65 -3.37 -12.76 2.33
C HIS A 65 -3.73 -11.47 1.57
N VAL A 66 -2.90 -11.04 0.62
CA VAL A 66 -3.10 -9.86 -0.21
C VAL A 66 -2.86 -10.19 -1.68
N SER A 67 -3.58 -9.53 -2.58
CA SER A 67 -3.49 -9.75 -4.03
C SER A 67 -2.45 -8.85 -4.72
N SER A 68 -2.02 -7.78 -4.05
CA SER A 68 -1.02 -6.83 -4.53
C SER A 68 0.40 -7.19 -4.12
N ARG A 69 1.38 -7.02 -5.02
CA ARG A 69 2.80 -7.37 -4.78
C ARG A 69 3.60 -6.25 -4.10
N GLU A 70 3.14 -5.01 -4.19
CA GLU A 70 3.69 -3.84 -3.50
C GLU A 70 2.56 -3.12 -2.75
N PRO A 71 2.84 -2.52 -1.58
CA PRO A 71 1.82 -1.82 -0.79
C PRO A 71 1.37 -0.49 -1.42
N TYR A 72 2.22 0.12 -2.25
CA TYR A 72 1.99 1.43 -2.85
C TYR A 72 2.33 1.38 -4.34
N ARG A 73 1.39 1.77 -5.21
CA ARG A 73 1.65 1.89 -6.65
C ARG A 73 2.48 3.14 -6.95
N ARG A 74 2.15 4.26 -6.29
CA ARG A 74 2.87 5.53 -6.41
C ARG A 74 3.16 6.10 -5.03
N LEU A 75 4.36 6.65 -4.87
CA LEU A 75 4.82 7.35 -3.67
C LEU A 75 5.17 8.79 -4.05
N VAL A 76 4.64 9.75 -3.28
CA VAL A 76 5.01 11.16 -3.39
C VAL A 76 5.49 11.64 -2.04
N ASN A 77 6.69 12.21 -2.00
CA ASN A 77 7.26 12.78 -0.78
C ASN A 77 7.03 14.28 -0.74
N GLN A 78 6.15 14.76 0.14
CA GLN A 78 5.96 16.20 0.34
C GLN A 78 7.16 16.82 1.06
N GLY A 79 7.47 18.07 0.72
CA GLY A 79 8.44 18.89 1.45
C GLY A 79 7.90 19.41 2.78
N TYR A 80 8.78 19.93 3.63
CA TYR A 80 8.38 20.60 4.85
C TYR A 80 7.76 21.97 4.58
N ILE A 81 6.75 22.32 5.38
CA ILE A 81 6.22 23.69 5.41
C ILE A 81 7.19 24.54 6.21
N GLN A 82 7.71 25.60 5.61
CA GLN A 82 8.59 26.57 6.25
C GLN A 82 7.85 27.91 6.44
N ALA A 83 8.14 28.62 7.53
CA ALA A 83 7.71 29.99 7.76
C ALA A 83 8.96 30.86 7.95
N PHE A 84 8.97 32.04 7.31
CA PHE A 84 10.05 33.02 7.45
C PHE A 84 9.90 33.81 8.74
N ALA A 85 11.01 34.09 9.42
CA ALA A 85 11.10 35.00 10.57
C ALA A 85 11.71 36.32 10.13
#